data_AF-A0A2X2VNE4-F1
#
_entry.id   AF-A0A2X2VNE4-F1
#
_cell.length_a   1.000
_cell.length_b   1.000
_cell.length_c   1.000
_cell.angle_alpha   90.00
_cell.angle_beta   90.00
_cell.angle_gamma   90.00
#
_symmetry.space_group_name_H-M   'P 1'
#
loop_
_entity.id
_entity.type
_entity.pdbx_description
1 polymer ?
#
loop_
_entity_poly.entity_id
_entity_poly.type
_entity_poly.pdbx_seq_one_letter_code
_entity_poly.pdbx_strand_id
1 'polypeptide(L)'
;MRSTDHDPEAVKKAILEAQSVKDKPSLIICRTVIGFGSPNKAGKEESHGAALGEEEVALTRQKLGWHHPAFEIPKEIYRAWDAREKGEKAQQAWQEKFAAYQKAYPDLARAFTRRMRGELPESWETTTRKYIAELQANPAKIATRKASQNTLNAYGPILPELLGGSADLAPSNLTIWKGSTSLKEDPAGNYIHYGVREFGMTAIANGIAHHGGFVPYTATFLMFVEYARNAARMAALMKARQSHGLYPRLYRAG
;
A
#
# COMPACT_ATOMS: atom_id res chain seq x y z
N MET A 1 11.87 -27.81 -8.26
CA MET A 1 11.06 -27.26 -7.15
C MET A 1 11.49 -27.96 -5.88
N ARG A 2 12.11 -27.26 -4.93
CA ARG A 2 12.39 -27.81 -3.60
C ARG A 2 11.09 -27.76 -2.81
N SER A 3 10.64 -28.89 -2.29
CA SER A 3 9.42 -28.98 -1.48
C SER A 3 9.60 -28.19 -0.18
N THR A 4 8.59 -27.39 0.18
CA THR A 4 8.48 -26.66 1.46
C THR A 4 7.49 -27.36 2.39
N ASP A 5 7.19 -28.65 2.17
CA ASP A 5 6.10 -29.39 2.83
C ASP A 5 6.27 -29.42 4.36
N HIS A 6 5.78 -28.37 5.03
CA HIS A 6 5.88 -28.15 6.47
C HIS A 6 7.31 -28.18 7.05
N ASP A 7 8.32 -27.89 6.23
CA ASP A 7 9.74 -27.81 6.62
C ASP A 7 10.16 -26.34 6.88
N PRO A 8 10.42 -25.95 8.16
CA PRO A 8 10.81 -24.58 8.49
C PRO A 8 12.18 -24.18 7.94
N GLU A 9 13.14 -25.10 7.79
CA GLU A 9 14.47 -24.77 7.25
C GLU A 9 14.41 -24.57 5.74
N ALA A 10 13.57 -25.34 5.01
CA ALA A 10 13.30 -25.09 3.61
C ALA A 10 12.67 -23.71 3.37
N VAL A 11 11.69 -23.32 4.19
CA VAL A 11 11.05 -21.99 4.12
C VAL A 11 12.06 -20.88 4.43
N LYS A 12 12.85 -21.01 5.49
CA LYS A 12 13.91 -20.06 5.84
C LYS A 12 14.91 -19.87 4.72
N LYS A 13 15.39 -20.97 4.12
CA LYS A 13 16.31 -20.92 2.98
C LYS A 13 15.70 -20.18 1.78
N ALA A 14 14.44 -20.45 1.45
CA ALA A 14 13.74 -19.78 0.37
C ALA A 14 13.59 -18.26 0.61
N ILE A 15 13.30 -17.85 1.85
CA ILE A 15 13.23 -16.43 2.23
C ILE A 15 14.58 -15.74 2.06
N LEU A 16 15.68 -16.37 2.52
CA LEU A 16 17.02 -15.82 2.38
C LEU A 16 17.45 -15.71 0.91
N GLU A 17 17.13 -16.72 0.09
CA GLU A 17 17.35 -16.70 -1.36
C GLU A 17 16.58 -15.55 -2.02
N ALA A 18 15.29 -15.40 -1.71
CA ALA A 18 14.46 -14.31 -2.21
C ALA A 18 15.00 -12.92 -1.81
N GLN A 19 15.47 -12.77 -0.57
CA GLN A 19 16.07 -11.52 -0.09
C GLN A 19 17.42 -11.21 -0.74
N SER A 20 18.15 -12.22 -1.24
CA SER A 20 19.43 -12.03 -1.92
C SER A 20 19.28 -11.45 -3.33
N VAL A 21 18.13 -11.66 -3.97
CA VAL A 21 17.78 -11.08 -5.28
C VAL A 21 17.33 -9.63 -5.08
N LYS A 22 18.03 -8.67 -5.69
CA LYS A 22 17.82 -7.22 -5.47
C LYS A 22 17.12 -6.49 -6.61
N ASP A 23 16.99 -7.14 -7.77
CA ASP A 23 16.53 -6.55 -9.02
C ASP A 23 15.14 -7.09 -9.46
N LYS A 24 14.53 -8.01 -8.70
CA LYS A 24 13.26 -8.66 -9.04
C LYS A 24 12.42 -8.96 -7.80
N PRO A 25 11.07 -8.89 -7.89
CA PRO A 25 10.20 -9.50 -6.89
C PRO A 25 10.31 -11.03 -6.95
N SER A 26 10.10 -11.68 -5.81
CA SER A 26 10.16 -13.15 -5.68
C SER A 26 8.79 -13.74 -5.35
N LEU A 27 8.46 -14.88 -5.97
CA LEU A 27 7.31 -15.71 -5.61
C LEU A 27 7.83 -17.01 -4.99
N ILE A 28 7.56 -17.22 -3.69
CA ILE A 28 7.88 -18.47 -3.00
C ILE A 28 6.63 -19.35 -3.02
N ILE A 29 6.69 -20.46 -3.76
CA ILE A 29 5.57 -21.41 -3.86
C ILE A 29 5.67 -22.41 -2.70
N CYS A 30 4.88 -22.17 -1.66
CA CYS A 30 4.80 -23.08 -0.52
C CYS A 30 3.73 -24.15 -0.78
N ARG A 31 4.14 -25.41 -0.89
CA ARG A 31 3.20 -26.54 -0.89
C ARG A 31 2.81 -26.86 0.56
N THR A 32 1.51 -26.93 0.82
CA THR A 32 0.93 -27.15 2.15
C THR A 32 -0.27 -28.08 2.08
N VAL A 33 -0.68 -28.62 3.22
CA VAL A 33 -1.96 -29.32 3.40
C VAL A 33 -2.92 -28.42 4.17
N ILE A 34 -4.04 -28.00 3.54
CA ILE A 34 -5.09 -27.24 4.24
C ILE A 34 -5.62 -28.07 5.42
N GLY A 35 -5.86 -27.45 6.57
CA GLY A 35 -6.29 -28.16 7.78
C GLY A 35 -5.27 -29.18 8.31
N PHE A 36 -3.97 -29.05 8.01
CA PHE A 36 -2.91 -29.93 8.51
C PHE A 36 -3.08 -30.23 10.01
N GLY A 37 -2.97 -31.50 10.37
CA GLY A 37 -3.19 -31.99 11.74
C GLY A 37 -4.58 -32.60 11.96
N SER A 38 -5.61 -32.17 11.25
CA SER A 38 -6.92 -32.82 11.30
C SER A 38 -6.85 -34.21 10.65
N PRO A 39 -7.27 -35.29 11.33
CA PRO A 39 -7.27 -36.62 10.70
C PRO A 39 -8.31 -36.75 9.57
N ASN A 40 -9.50 -36.16 9.74
CA ASN A 40 -10.62 -36.42 8.82
C ASN A 40 -10.84 -35.31 7.79
N LYS A 41 -10.36 -34.10 8.04
CA LYS A 41 -10.59 -32.90 7.20
C LYS A 41 -9.33 -32.29 6.60
N ALA A 42 -8.13 -32.76 6.96
CA ALA A 42 -6.90 -32.30 6.31
C ALA A 42 -6.91 -32.62 4.81
N GLY A 43 -6.53 -31.63 3.99
CA GLY A 43 -6.51 -31.73 2.54
C GLY A 43 -7.87 -31.56 1.87
N LYS A 44 -8.94 -31.27 2.63
CA LYS A 44 -10.31 -31.16 2.11
C LYS A 44 -10.92 -29.79 2.32
N GLU A 45 -11.88 -29.44 1.47
CA GLU A 45 -12.57 -28.14 1.47
C GLU A 45 -13.37 -27.87 2.75
N GLU A 46 -13.83 -28.89 3.46
CA GLU A 46 -14.60 -28.72 4.70
C GLU A 46 -13.76 -28.08 5.83
N SER A 47 -12.43 -28.07 5.69
CA SER A 47 -11.52 -27.35 6.58
C SER A 47 -11.38 -25.86 6.26
N HIS A 48 -11.98 -25.36 5.16
CA HIS A 48 -11.75 -24.00 4.67
C HIS A 48 -12.50 -22.91 5.45
N GLY A 49 -13.80 -23.06 5.65
CA GLY A 49 -14.68 -21.96 6.08
C GLY A 49 -15.62 -22.29 7.24
N ALA A 50 -15.51 -23.49 7.81
CA ALA A 50 -16.37 -23.94 8.90
C ALA A 50 -15.53 -24.39 10.11
N ALA A 51 -16.11 -24.31 11.30
CA ALA A 51 -15.49 -24.87 12.49
C ALA A 51 -15.27 -26.38 12.33
N LEU A 52 -14.15 -26.91 12.84
CA LEU A 52 -13.86 -28.34 12.74
C LEU A 52 -14.86 -29.21 13.50
N GLY A 53 -15.37 -28.72 14.63
CA GLY A 53 -16.19 -29.47 15.59
C GLY A 53 -15.36 -30.02 16.75
N GLU A 54 -15.95 -30.18 17.93
CA GLU A 54 -15.23 -30.53 19.17
C GLU A 54 -14.46 -31.86 19.07
N GLU A 55 -15.11 -32.90 18.51
CA GLU A 55 -14.50 -34.22 18.31
C GLU A 55 -13.28 -34.14 17.40
N GLU A 56 -13.42 -33.45 16.26
CA GLU A 56 -12.33 -33.30 15.30
C GLU A 56 -11.17 -32.47 15.86
N VAL A 57 -11.47 -31.45 16.69
CA VAL A 57 -10.45 -30.67 17.40
C VAL A 57 -9.69 -31.55 18.40
N ALA A 58 -10.37 -32.42 19.15
CA ALA A 58 -9.72 -33.35 20.07
C ALA A 58 -8.77 -34.31 19.34
N LEU A 59 -9.22 -34.88 18.22
CA LEU A 59 -8.40 -35.73 17.35
C LEU A 59 -7.20 -34.98 16.75
N THR A 60 -7.42 -33.73 16.34
CA THR A 60 -6.35 -32.85 15.81
C THR A 60 -5.29 -32.57 16.87
N ARG A 61 -5.69 -32.24 18.11
CA ARG A 61 -4.78 -32.05 19.24
C ARG A 61 -3.95 -33.30 19.51
N GLN A 62 -4.58 -34.47 19.52
CA GLN A 62 -3.89 -35.74 19.69
C GLN A 62 -2.85 -35.98 18.58
N LYS A 63 -3.21 -35.76 17.31
CA LYS A 63 -2.30 -35.94 16.17
C LYS A 63 -1.12 -34.95 16.17
N LEU A 64 -1.33 -33.72 16.65
CA LEU A 64 -0.29 -32.70 16.75
C LEU A 64 0.54 -32.80 18.04
N GLY A 65 0.18 -33.68 18.99
CA GLY A 65 0.81 -33.73 20.30
C GLY A 65 0.55 -32.47 21.16
N TRP A 66 -0.55 -31.75 20.90
CA TRP A 66 -0.91 -30.56 21.65
C TRP A 66 -1.80 -30.89 22.83
N HIS A 67 -1.24 -30.87 24.04
CA HIS A 67 -1.93 -31.31 25.26
C HIS A 67 -2.57 -30.18 26.07
N HIS A 68 -2.43 -28.92 25.65
CA HIS A 68 -2.97 -27.79 26.39
C HIS A 68 -4.46 -27.52 26.04
N PRO A 69 -5.27 -27.11 27.03
CA PRO A 69 -6.64 -26.65 26.85
C PRO A 69 -6.80 -25.53 25.81
N ALA A 70 -8.06 -25.24 25.46
CA ALA A 70 -8.38 -24.12 24.60
C ALA A 70 -7.88 -22.80 25.20
N PHE A 71 -7.19 -22.00 24.39
CA PHE A 71 -6.63 -20.69 24.76
C PHE A 71 -5.55 -20.71 25.86
N GLU A 72 -5.05 -21.89 26.25
CA GLU A 72 -3.88 -21.99 27.12
C GLU A 72 -2.60 -22.08 26.29
N ILE A 73 -1.69 -21.14 26.50
CA ILE A 73 -0.37 -21.11 25.86
C ILE A 73 0.71 -21.20 26.95
N PRO A 74 1.57 -22.23 26.91
CA PRO A 74 2.67 -22.39 27.86
C PRO A 74 3.66 -21.23 27.87
N LYS A 75 4.29 -21.00 29.04
CA LYS A 75 5.21 -19.86 29.24
C LYS A 75 6.45 -19.94 28.34
N GLU A 76 6.95 -21.13 28.08
CA GLU A 76 8.08 -21.38 27.19
C GLU A 76 7.76 -21.03 25.73
N ILE A 77 6.54 -21.30 25.27
CA ILE A 77 6.08 -20.88 23.94
C ILE A 77 5.98 -19.36 23.90
N TYR A 78 5.39 -18.71 24.90
CA TYR A 78 5.39 -17.25 24.98
C TYR A 78 6.80 -16.65 24.93
N ARG A 79 7.74 -17.20 25.70
CA ARG A 79 9.14 -16.74 25.70
C ARG A 79 9.81 -16.93 24.33
N ALA A 80 9.53 -18.02 23.63
CA ALA A 80 10.09 -18.28 22.31
C ALA A 80 9.52 -17.33 21.22
N TRP A 81 8.28 -16.85 21.41
CA TRP A 81 7.60 -15.93 20.48
C TRP A 81 7.74 -14.45 20.84
N ASP A 82 8.24 -14.12 22.05
CA ASP A 82 8.37 -12.74 22.50
C ASP A 82 9.38 -11.97 21.66
N ALA A 83 8.87 -11.06 20.83
CA ALA A 83 9.67 -10.23 19.94
C ALA A 83 9.89 -8.81 20.49
N ARG A 84 9.45 -8.49 21.72
CA ARG A 84 9.50 -7.12 22.27
C ARG A 84 10.93 -6.60 22.37
N GLU A 85 11.84 -7.35 23.00
CA GLU A 85 13.24 -6.93 23.15
C GLU A 85 13.95 -6.81 21.79
N LYS A 86 13.73 -7.77 20.89
CA LYS A 86 14.29 -7.72 19.52
C LYS A 86 13.75 -6.51 18.74
N GLY A 87 12.46 -6.24 18.85
CA GLY A 87 11.79 -5.12 18.19
C GLY A 87 12.26 -3.77 18.75
N GLU A 88 12.37 -3.65 20.07
CA GLU A 88 12.88 -2.46 20.75
C GLU A 88 14.31 -2.14 20.32
N LYS A 89 15.21 -3.13 20.32
CA LYS A 89 16.59 -2.95 19.84
C LYS A 89 16.65 -2.52 18.38
N ALA A 90 15.85 -3.12 17.51
CA ALA A 90 15.80 -2.76 16.09
C ALA A 90 15.26 -1.34 15.88
N GLN A 91 14.23 -0.95 16.63
CA GLN A 91 13.66 0.40 16.60
C GLN A 91 14.64 1.43 17.15
N GLN A 92 15.31 1.16 18.27
CA GLN A 92 16.32 2.05 18.85
C GLN A 92 17.48 2.28 17.87
N ALA A 93 17.98 1.22 17.24
CA ALA A 93 19.01 1.35 16.20
C ALA A 93 18.55 2.18 14.99
N TRP A 94 17.26 2.12 14.63
CA TRP A 94 16.71 2.99 13.59
C TRP A 94 16.57 4.44 14.06
N GLN A 95 16.16 4.67 15.31
CA GLN A 95 16.02 6.01 15.90
C GLN A 95 17.38 6.72 15.99
N GLU A 96 18.44 6.02 16.35
CA GLU A 96 19.81 6.54 16.35
C GLU A 96 20.25 6.98 14.94
N LYS A 97 19.99 6.15 13.92
CA LYS A 97 20.23 6.49 12.51
C LYS A 97 19.41 7.71 12.08
N PHE A 98 18.15 7.78 12.47
CA PHE A 98 17.28 8.90 12.14
C PHE A 98 17.70 10.21 12.84
N ALA A 99 18.17 10.14 14.08
CA ALA A 99 18.72 11.29 14.80
C ALA A 99 20.00 11.83 14.13
N ALA A 100 20.89 10.94 13.70
CA ALA A 100 22.06 11.32 12.90
C ALA A 100 21.66 11.96 11.56
N TYR A 101 20.67 11.38 10.86
CA TYR A 101 20.11 11.94 9.64
C TYR A 101 19.49 13.33 9.86
N GLN A 102 18.74 13.53 10.95
CA GLN A 102 18.14 14.82 11.29
C GLN A 102 19.19 15.89 11.56
N LYS A 103 20.32 15.56 12.20
CA LYS A 103 21.43 16.49 12.40
C LYS A 103 22.10 16.88 11.09
N ALA A 104 22.27 15.92 10.16
CA ALA A 104 22.91 16.15 8.88
C ALA A 104 21.98 16.85 7.85
N TYR A 105 20.67 16.57 7.90
CA TYR A 105 19.68 17.02 6.92
C TYR A 105 18.39 17.49 7.61
N PRO A 106 18.43 18.61 8.37
CA PRO A 106 17.32 19.04 9.22
C PRO A 106 16.02 19.27 8.45
N ASP A 107 16.08 19.88 7.27
CA ASP A 107 14.88 20.16 6.47
C ASP A 107 14.29 18.90 5.83
N LEU A 108 15.13 17.96 5.37
CA LEU A 108 14.65 16.69 4.84
C LEU A 108 14.07 15.80 5.93
N ALA A 109 14.64 15.81 7.14
CA ALA A 109 14.09 15.08 8.28
C ALA A 109 12.74 15.66 8.74
N ARG A 110 12.60 17.00 8.74
CA ARG A 110 11.33 17.69 8.99
C ARG A 110 10.28 17.28 7.95
N ALA A 111 10.64 17.31 6.67
CA ALA A 111 9.77 16.91 5.58
C ALA A 111 9.37 15.43 5.69
N PHE A 112 10.32 14.52 5.96
CA PHE A 112 10.04 13.10 6.16
C PHE A 112 9.06 12.89 7.31
N THR A 113 9.33 13.49 8.47
CA THR A 113 8.48 13.35 9.67
C THR A 113 7.05 13.82 9.41
N ARG A 114 6.90 15.02 8.84
CA ARG A 114 5.59 15.59 8.46
C ARG A 114 4.82 14.65 7.53
N ARG A 115 5.49 14.15 6.49
CA ARG A 115 4.90 13.23 5.50
C ARG A 115 4.49 11.90 6.12
N MET A 116 5.31 11.33 6.99
CA MET A 116 4.98 10.07 7.69
C MET A 116 3.81 10.23 8.67
N ARG A 117 3.60 11.43 9.23
CA ARG A 117 2.41 11.76 10.02
C ARG A 117 1.17 12.07 9.19
N GLY A 118 1.29 12.18 7.86
CA GLY A 118 0.20 12.55 6.97
C GLY A 118 -0.22 14.02 7.10
N GLU A 119 0.62 14.86 7.70
CA GLU A 119 0.36 16.29 7.90
C GLU A 119 0.62 17.08 6.61
N LEU A 120 -0.20 18.10 6.35
CA LEU A 120 0.01 19.02 5.24
C LEU A 120 1.04 20.10 5.62
N PRO A 121 1.69 20.77 4.64
CA PRO A 121 2.54 21.91 4.92
C PRO A 121 1.80 23.03 5.67
N GLU A 122 2.48 23.76 6.55
CA GLU A 122 1.88 24.87 7.32
C GLU A 122 1.26 25.94 6.40
N SER A 123 1.88 26.19 5.24
CA SER A 123 1.40 27.14 4.24
C SER A 123 0.20 26.66 3.41
N TRP A 124 -0.28 25.44 3.64
CA TRP A 124 -1.32 24.80 2.82
C TRP A 124 -2.59 25.63 2.74
N GLU A 125 -3.13 26.05 3.89
CA GLU A 125 -4.41 26.76 3.96
C GLU A 125 -4.33 28.12 3.27
N THR A 126 -3.30 28.92 3.60
CA THR A 126 -3.09 30.23 3.00
C THR A 126 -2.90 30.14 1.49
N THR A 127 -2.07 29.19 1.02
CA THR A 127 -1.80 29.01 -0.42
C THR A 127 -3.05 28.57 -1.17
N THR A 128 -3.82 27.64 -0.60
CA THR A 128 -5.07 27.14 -1.19
C THR A 128 -6.13 28.23 -1.29
N ARG A 129 -6.36 29.00 -0.21
CA ARG A 129 -7.33 30.10 -0.21
C ARG A 129 -6.98 31.18 -1.22
N LYS A 130 -5.69 31.55 -1.30
CA LYS A 130 -5.21 32.53 -2.28
C LYS A 130 -5.45 32.05 -3.71
N TYR A 131 -5.09 30.81 -4.04
CA TYR A 131 -5.29 30.25 -5.37
C TYR A 131 -6.78 30.19 -5.76
N ILE A 132 -7.67 29.79 -4.83
CA ILE A 132 -9.11 29.78 -5.07
C ILE A 132 -9.65 31.19 -5.34
N ALA A 133 -9.22 32.19 -4.55
CA ALA A 133 -9.63 33.59 -4.75
C ALA A 133 -9.14 34.14 -6.09
N GLU A 134 -7.92 33.80 -6.52
CA GLU A 134 -7.38 34.17 -7.83
C GLU A 134 -8.20 33.59 -8.98
N LEU A 135 -8.61 32.32 -8.88
CA LEU A 135 -9.48 31.69 -9.88
C LEU A 135 -10.86 32.36 -9.95
N GLN A 136 -11.42 32.74 -8.79
CA GLN A 136 -12.71 33.42 -8.73
C GLN A 136 -12.66 34.83 -9.32
N ALA A 137 -11.54 35.55 -9.11
CA ALA A 137 -11.31 36.89 -9.64
C ALA A 137 -10.99 36.88 -11.15
N ASN A 138 -10.53 35.74 -11.69
CA ASN A 138 -10.13 35.61 -13.10
C ASN A 138 -10.87 34.44 -13.78
N PRO A 139 -12.17 34.61 -14.11
CA PRO A 139 -12.96 33.55 -14.70
C PRO A 139 -12.36 33.05 -16.03
N ALA A 140 -12.27 31.74 -16.18
CA ALA A 140 -11.80 31.10 -17.40
C ALA A 140 -12.76 29.99 -17.85
N LYS A 141 -13.13 29.99 -19.13
CA LYS A 141 -13.98 28.95 -19.72
C LYS A 141 -13.13 27.73 -20.11
N ILE A 142 -12.84 26.87 -19.13
CA ILE A 142 -12.04 25.66 -19.33
C ILE A 142 -12.79 24.41 -18.87
N ALA A 143 -12.45 23.25 -19.43
CA ALA A 143 -12.97 21.98 -18.94
C ALA A 143 -12.46 21.68 -17.52
N THR A 144 -13.27 21.05 -16.67
CA THR A 144 -12.88 20.72 -15.27
C THR A 144 -11.66 19.79 -15.18
N ARG A 145 -11.43 18.91 -16.17
CA ARG A 145 -10.16 18.16 -16.28
C ARG A 145 -8.93 19.06 -16.44
N LYS A 146 -9.06 20.16 -17.19
CA LYS A 146 -8.00 21.15 -17.34
C LYS A 146 -7.84 21.97 -16.06
N ALA A 147 -8.94 22.33 -15.41
CA ALA A 147 -8.91 22.96 -14.09
C ALA A 147 -8.19 22.05 -13.06
N SER A 148 -8.45 20.74 -13.08
CA SER A 148 -7.76 19.76 -12.23
C SER A 148 -6.25 19.71 -12.51
N GLN A 149 -5.84 19.74 -13.78
CA GLN A 149 -4.41 19.84 -14.12
C GLN A 149 -3.80 21.15 -13.63
N ASN A 150 -4.52 22.28 -13.74
CA ASN A 150 -4.05 23.56 -13.23
C ASN A 150 -3.85 23.49 -11.70
N THR A 151 -4.76 22.84 -10.97
CA THR A 151 -4.61 22.56 -9.54
C THR A 151 -3.39 21.70 -9.24
N LEU A 152 -3.10 20.66 -10.02
CA LEU A 152 -1.87 19.88 -9.88
C LEU A 152 -0.61 20.74 -10.12
N ASN A 153 -0.65 21.67 -11.07
CA ASN A 153 0.46 22.61 -11.29
C ASN A 153 0.64 23.61 -10.14
N ALA A 154 -0.45 24.03 -9.49
CA ALA A 154 -0.41 24.94 -8.36
C ALA A 154 0.07 24.25 -7.07
N TYR A 155 -0.39 23.03 -6.81
CA TYR A 155 -0.09 22.33 -5.55
C TYR A 155 1.08 21.35 -5.62
N GLY A 156 1.45 20.86 -6.80
CA GLY A 156 2.61 20.01 -7.02
C GLY A 156 3.89 20.53 -6.35
N PRO A 157 4.27 21.81 -6.54
CA PRO A 157 5.47 22.38 -5.94
C PRO A 157 5.48 22.43 -4.41
N ILE A 158 4.30 22.44 -3.76
CA ILE A 158 4.20 22.54 -2.28
C ILE A 158 3.89 21.21 -1.61
N LEU A 159 3.49 20.18 -2.36
CA LEU A 159 3.18 18.84 -1.87
C LEU A 159 4.16 17.80 -2.44
N PRO A 160 5.40 17.72 -1.93
CA PRO A 160 6.38 16.71 -2.36
C PRO A 160 5.92 15.26 -2.07
N GLU A 161 4.91 15.07 -1.21
CA GLU A 161 4.26 13.80 -0.97
C GLU A 161 3.31 13.32 -2.08
N LEU A 162 2.97 14.14 -3.08
CA LEU A 162 2.09 13.68 -4.15
C LEU A 162 2.76 12.53 -4.93
N LEU A 163 2.06 11.41 -5.04
CA LEU A 163 2.48 10.28 -5.87
C LEU A 163 1.35 9.91 -6.82
N GLY A 164 1.46 10.42 -8.04
CA GLY A 164 0.40 10.40 -9.02
C GLY A 164 0.45 9.25 -10.01
N GLY A 165 -0.63 9.08 -10.76
CA GLY A 165 -0.57 8.32 -12.00
C GLY A 165 -1.92 8.21 -12.70
N SER A 166 -1.90 7.60 -13.88
CA SER A 166 -3.09 7.31 -14.66
C SER A 166 -3.00 5.92 -15.28
N ALA A 167 -4.16 5.30 -15.45
CA ALA A 167 -4.32 4.04 -16.17
C ALA A 167 -4.24 4.26 -17.69
N ASP A 168 -3.05 4.59 -18.19
CA ASP A 168 -2.74 4.86 -19.61
C ASP A 168 -3.52 6.03 -20.26
N LEU A 169 -4.15 6.87 -19.44
CA LEU A 169 -5.00 7.98 -19.90
C LEU A 169 -4.43 9.35 -19.51
N ALA A 170 -3.14 9.44 -19.18
CA ALA A 170 -2.47 10.66 -18.73
C ALA A 170 -2.75 11.92 -19.60
N PRO A 171 -2.63 11.89 -20.94
CA PRO A 171 -2.94 13.06 -21.77
C PRO A 171 -4.45 13.37 -21.85
N SER A 172 -5.32 12.39 -21.56
CA SER A 172 -6.77 12.54 -21.58
C SER A 172 -7.36 13.04 -20.25
N ASN A 173 -6.83 12.52 -19.14
CA ASN A 173 -7.18 12.89 -17.77
C ASN A 173 -6.43 14.14 -17.31
N LEU A 174 -5.33 14.51 -17.97
CA LEU A 174 -4.49 15.66 -17.67
C LEU A 174 -3.87 15.60 -16.27
N THR A 175 -3.24 14.46 -15.96
CA THR A 175 -2.69 14.17 -14.61
C THR A 175 -1.20 14.48 -14.47
N ILE A 176 -0.51 14.76 -15.58
CA ILE A 176 0.89 15.19 -15.59
C ILE A 176 0.92 16.72 -15.40
N TRP A 177 1.69 17.18 -14.42
CA TRP A 177 1.99 18.60 -14.15
C TRP A 177 3.48 18.88 -14.42
N LYS A 178 3.88 20.16 -14.44
CA LYS A 178 5.23 20.57 -14.87
C LYS A 178 6.41 19.88 -14.16
N GLY A 179 6.25 19.49 -12.89
CA GLY A 179 7.26 18.79 -12.09
C GLY A 179 6.99 17.29 -11.91
N SER A 180 6.12 16.70 -12.75
CA SER A 180 5.92 15.25 -12.76
C SER A 180 7.15 14.55 -13.31
N THR A 181 7.66 13.55 -12.57
CA THR A 181 8.80 12.72 -12.97
C THR A 181 8.41 11.25 -12.82
N SER A 182 8.64 10.46 -13.87
CA SER A 182 8.27 9.04 -13.92
C SER A 182 9.14 8.20 -12.98
N LEU A 183 8.53 7.35 -12.14
CA LEU A 183 9.25 6.38 -11.30
C LEU A 183 10.10 5.37 -12.11
N LYS A 184 9.77 5.16 -13.38
CA LYS A 184 10.56 4.30 -14.27
C LYS A 184 11.89 4.95 -14.67
N GLU A 185 11.88 6.26 -14.83
CA GLU A 185 13.05 7.03 -15.28
C GLU A 185 13.90 7.46 -14.08
N ASP A 186 13.26 7.86 -12.99
CA ASP A 186 13.90 8.24 -11.73
C ASP A 186 13.12 7.63 -10.56
N PRO A 187 13.73 6.73 -9.76
CA PRO A 187 13.13 6.18 -8.55
C PRO A 187 12.72 7.21 -7.50
N ALA A 188 13.28 8.43 -7.54
CA ALA A 188 12.87 9.56 -6.69
C ALA A 188 11.71 10.38 -7.29
N GLY A 189 11.17 9.97 -8.43
CA GLY A 189 10.03 10.60 -9.09
C GLY A 189 8.72 10.54 -8.30
N ASN A 190 7.68 11.09 -8.90
CA ASN A 190 6.38 11.30 -8.26
C ASN A 190 5.20 10.91 -9.16
N TYR A 191 5.46 10.16 -10.24
CA TYR A 191 4.45 9.75 -11.22
C TYR A 191 4.60 8.28 -11.63
N ILE A 192 3.46 7.59 -11.73
CA ILE A 192 3.36 6.17 -12.04
C ILE A 192 2.55 6.00 -13.33
N HIS A 193 3.17 5.34 -14.32
CA HIS A 193 2.46 4.85 -15.50
C HIS A 193 1.89 3.47 -15.21
N TYR A 194 0.64 3.41 -14.77
CA TYR A 194 0.01 2.15 -14.34
C TYR A 194 -0.31 1.20 -15.52
N GLY A 195 -0.39 1.71 -16.75
CA GLY A 195 -0.97 1.01 -17.89
C GLY A 195 -2.49 0.83 -17.73
N VAL A 196 -3.14 0.09 -18.63
CA VAL A 196 -4.60 -0.17 -18.58
C VAL A 196 -4.93 -1.16 -17.46
N ARG A 197 -4.89 -0.69 -16.21
CA ARG A 197 -4.95 -1.52 -15.00
C ARG A 197 -5.69 -0.80 -13.86
N GLU A 198 -6.93 -0.40 -14.07
CA GLU A 198 -7.71 0.42 -13.14
C GLU A 198 -7.81 -0.20 -11.74
N PHE A 199 -8.16 -1.49 -11.66
CA PHE A 199 -8.29 -2.17 -10.37
C PHE A 199 -6.95 -2.25 -9.63
N GLY A 200 -5.90 -2.69 -10.34
CA GLY A 200 -4.55 -2.77 -9.81
C GLY A 200 -4.03 -1.41 -9.35
N MET A 201 -4.22 -0.36 -10.17
CA MET A 201 -3.88 1.03 -9.85
C MET A 201 -4.53 1.47 -8.52
N THR A 202 -5.83 1.28 -8.37
CA THR A 202 -6.54 1.69 -7.15
C THR A 202 -6.13 0.85 -5.93
N ALA A 203 -5.92 -0.45 -6.08
CA ALA A 203 -5.44 -1.30 -4.98
C ALA A 203 -4.00 -0.95 -4.57
N ILE A 204 -3.12 -0.65 -5.52
CA ILE A 204 -1.75 -0.18 -5.26
C ILE A 204 -1.79 1.16 -4.54
N ALA A 205 -2.66 2.09 -4.95
CA ALA A 205 -2.84 3.38 -4.27
C ALA A 205 -3.32 3.22 -2.82
N ASN A 206 -4.18 2.23 -2.52
CA ASN A 206 -4.53 1.88 -1.15
C ASN A 206 -3.28 1.49 -0.34
N GLY A 207 -2.42 0.64 -0.91
CA GLY A 207 -1.15 0.24 -0.29
C GLY A 207 -0.22 1.42 -0.03
N ILE A 208 -0.06 2.31 -1.02
CA ILE A 208 0.73 3.55 -0.90
C ILE A 208 0.21 4.43 0.24
N ALA A 209 -1.11 4.63 0.33
CA ALA A 209 -1.71 5.43 1.39
C ALA A 209 -1.47 4.82 2.78
N HIS A 210 -1.54 3.49 2.92
CA HIS A 210 -1.31 2.81 4.20
C HIS A 210 0.16 2.66 4.58
N HIS A 211 1.08 2.67 3.61
CA HIS A 211 2.51 2.74 3.88
C HIS A 211 2.87 4.07 4.60
N GLY A 212 2.18 5.15 4.26
CA GLY A 212 2.47 6.49 4.77
C GLY A 212 3.61 7.17 4.00
N GLY A 213 3.72 8.49 4.17
CA GLY A 213 4.73 9.31 3.50
C GLY A 213 4.31 9.88 2.13
N PHE A 214 3.19 9.43 1.56
CA PHE A 214 2.68 9.86 0.26
C PHE A 214 1.18 10.15 0.28
N VAL A 215 0.75 11.00 -0.66
CA VAL A 215 -0.66 11.28 -0.98
C VAL A 215 -0.89 10.78 -2.40
N PRO A 216 -1.41 9.56 -2.57
CA PRO A 216 -1.60 9.01 -3.89
C PRO A 216 -2.79 9.65 -4.61
N TYR A 217 -2.62 9.91 -5.91
CA TYR A 217 -3.74 10.21 -6.79
C TYR A 217 -3.74 9.30 -8.01
N THR A 218 -4.92 8.81 -8.36
CA THR A 218 -5.15 7.88 -9.47
C THR A 218 -6.15 8.48 -10.46
N ALA A 219 -6.09 8.06 -11.72
CA ALA A 219 -7.00 8.59 -12.73
C ALA A 219 -7.29 7.61 -13.86
N THR A 220 -8.56 7.61 -14.29
CA THR A 220 -9.06 6.93 -15.48
C THR A 220 -10.34 7.65 -15.96
N PHE A 221 -11.01 7.13 -16.99
CA PHE A 221 -12.36 7.61 -17.31
C PHE A 221 -13.38 7.15 -16.27
N LEU A 222 -14.38 7.99 -15.99
CA LEU A 222 -15.40 7.71 -14.97
C LEU A 222 -16.07 6.35 -15.16
N MET A 223 -16.36 5.94 -16.40
CA MET A 223 -16.94 4.63 -16.70
C MET A 223 -16.09 3.47 -16.18
N PHE A 224 -14.76 3.59 -16.23
CA PHE A 224 -13.85 2.52 -15.81
C PHE A 224 -13.63 2.45 -14.30
N VAL A 225 -14.30 3.30 -13.52
CA VAL A 225 -14.39 3.09 -12.06
C VAL A 225 -15.07 1.77 -11.73
N GLU A 226 -15.91 1.23 -12.63
CA GLU A 226 -16.52 -0.09 -12.48
C GLU A 226 -15.46 -1.20 -12.38
N TYR A 227 -14.37 -1.10 -13.15
CA TYR A 227 -13.24 -2.03 -13.07
C TYR A 227 -12.55 -1.97 -11.70
N ALA A 228 -12.49 -0.79 -11.08
CA ALA A 228 -11.81 -0.56 -9.80
C ALA A 228 -12.74 -0.55 -8.58
N ARG A 229 -14.03 -0.85 -8.76
CA ARG A 229 -15.08 -0.52 -7.78
C ARG A 229 -14.82 -1.10 -6.40
N ASN A 230 -14.33 -2.34 -6.32
CA ASN A 230 -14.04 -2.98 -5.04
C ASN A 230 -12.80 -2.39 -4.35
N ALA A 231 -11.73 -2.07 -5.09
CA ALA A 231 -10.59 -1.36 -4.49
C ALA A 231 -10.99 0.04 -3.98
N ALA A 232 -11.86 0.74 -4.71
CA ALA A 232 -12.41 2.02 -4.26
C ALA A 232 -13.30 1.86 -3.00
N ARG A 233 -14.06 0.77 -2.90
CA ARG A 233 -14.78 0.43 -1.65
C ARG A 233 -13.81 0.18 -0.50
N MET A 234 -12.72 -0.55 -0.73
CA MET A 234 -11.71 -0.83 0.28
C MET A 234 -11.01 0.45 0.76
N ALA A 235 -10.72 1.40 -0.14
CA ALA A 235 -10.22 2.72 0.24
C ALA A 235 -11.10 3.39 1.30
N ALA A 236 -12.41 3.44 1.06
CA ALA A 236 -13.37 4.05 1.97
C ALA A 236 -13.46 3.29 3.30
N LEU A 237 -13.51 1.95 3.25
CA LEU A 237 -13.59 1.10 4.43
C LEU A 237 -12.35 1.25 5.34
N MET A 238 -11.16 1.29 4.73
CA MET A 238 -9.89 1.40 5.46
C MET A 238 -9.55 2.85 5.83
N LYS A 239 -10.38 3.83 5.47
CA LYS A 239 -10.13 5.28 5.65
C LYS A 239 -8.82 5.74 5.00
N ALA A 240 -8.48 5.17 3.85
CA ALA A 240 -7.26 5.48 3.11
C ALA A 240 -7.36 6.87 2.45
N ARG A 241 -6.42 7.78 2.76
CA ARG A 241 -6.34 9.11 2.12
C ARG A 241 -5.81 8.98 0.69
N GLN A 242 -6.70 9.11 -0.28
CA GLN A 242 -6.35 9.12 -1.71
C GLN A 242 -7.34 9.95 -2.53
N SER A 243 -6.90 10.46 -3.68
CA SER A 243 -7.75 11.21 -4.61
C SER A 243 -7.93 10.47 -5.93
N HIS A 244 -9.18 10.36 -6.41
CA HIS A 244 -9.52 9.71 -7.69
C HIS A 244 -9.98 10.76 -8.71
N GLY A 245 -9.15 11.03 -9.71
CA GLY A 245 -9.50 11.87 -10.86
C GLY A 245 -10.30 11.06 -11.88
N LEU A 246 -11.63 11.19 -11.84
CA LEU A 246 -12.54 10.50 -12.76
C LEU A 246 -13.13 11.51 -13.73
N TYR A 247 -12.84 11.35 -15.02
CA TYR A 247 -13.28 12.28 -16.07
C TYR A 247 -14.14 11.55 -17.12
N PRO A 248 -15.18 12.17 -17.68
CA PRO A 248 -15.94 11.55 -18.75
C PRO A 248 -15.08 11.40 -20.02
N ARG A 249 -15.31 10.34 -20.79
CA ARG A 249 -14.79 10.24 -22.15
C ARG A 249 -15.55 11.26 -23.00
N LEU A 250 -14.86 12.30 -23.47
CA LEU A 250 -15.45 13.24 -24.42
C LEU A 250 -15.47 12.56 -25.79
N TYR A 251 -16.62 12.02 -26.19
CA TYR A 251 -16.86 11.83 -27.61
C TYR A 251 -16.99 13.24 -28.20
N ARG A 252 -16.10 13.61 -29.13
CA ARG A 252 -16.43 14.69 -30.07
C ARG A 252 -17.62 14.16 -30.86
N ALA A 253 -18.82 14.66 -30.56
CA ALA A 253 -19.83 14.73 -31.61
C ALA A 253 -19.22 15.60 -32.72
N GLY A 254 -19.26 15.09 -33.95
CA GLY A 254 -18.67 15.73 -35.13
C GLY A 254 -19.20 17.12 -35.40
#